data_AF-A0A2T5YSU8-F1
#
_entry.id   AF-A0A2T5YSU8-F1
#
_cell.length_a   1.000
_cell.length_b   1.000
_cell.length_c   1.000
_cell.angle_alpha   90.00
_cell.angle_beta   90.00
_cell.angle_gamma   90.00
#
_symmetry.space_group_name_H-M   'P 1'
#
loop_
_entity.id
_entity.type
_entity.pdbx_description
1 polymer ?
#
loop_
_entity_poly.entity_id
_entity_poly.type
_entity_poly.pdbx_seq_one_letter_code
_entity_poly.pdbx_strand_id
1 'polypeptide(L)' 'MADRILFLEQGQLKELGSHEELLGQNGKYTGLYHLQAKRYL' A
#
# COMPACT_ATOMS: atom_id res chain seq x y z
N MET A 1 14.12 -0.92 2.14
CA MET A 1 12.73 -0.73 2.61
C MET A 1 12.47 0.76 2.68
N ALA A 2 11.26 1.22 2.36
CA ALA A 2 10.92 2.63 2.54
C ALA A 2 10.48 2.84 3.99
N ASP A 3 10.93 3.92 4.63
CA ASP A 3 10.55 4.26 6.00
C ASP A 3 9.07 4.66 6.10
N ARG A 4 8.52 5.20 5.01
CA ARG A 4 7.13 5.65 4.87
C ARG A 4 6.65 5.43 3.45
N ILE A 5 5.37 5.10 3.31
CA ILE A 5 4.66 4.94 2.04
C ILE A 5 3.46 5.88 2.07
N LEU A 6 3.29 6.66 1.00
CA LEU A 6 2.14 7.54 0.79
C LEU A 6 1.30 6.97 -0.35
N PHE A 7 0.07 6.55 -0.05
CA PHE A 7 -0.89 6.14 -1.06
C PHE A 7 -1.75 7.33 -1.45
N LEU A 8 -1.59 7.77 -2.71
CA LEU A 8 -2.36 8.86 -3.30
C LEU A 8 -3.43 8.30 -4.24
N GLU A 9 -4.64 8.84 -4.14
CA GLU A 9 -5.72 8.59 -5.09
C GLU A 9 -6.36 9.91 -5.46
N GLN A 10 -6.46 10.18 -6.77
CA GLN A 10 -7.03 11.43 -7.31
C GLN A 10 -6.36 12.68 -6.74
N GLY A 11 -5.04 12.64 -6.56
CA GLY A 11 -4.26 13.76 -6.01
C GLY A 11 -4.42 13.98 -4.50
N GLN A 12 -5.12 13.09 -3.80
CA GLN A 12 -5.31 13.17 -2.35
C GLN A 12 -4.60 12.03 -1.64
N LEU A 13 -4.00 12.33 -0.48
CA LEU A 13 -3.46 11.32 0.42
C LEU A 13 -4.60 10.51 1.04
N LYS A 14 -4.59 9.19 0.81
CA LYS A 14 -5.57 8.26 1.35
C LYS A 14 -5.00 7.39 2.46
N GLU A 15 -3.76 6.94 2.33
CA GLU A 15 -3.10 6.11 3.35
C GLU A 15 -1.64 6.54 3.51
N LEU A 16 -1.13 6.47 4.74
CA LEU A 16 0.25 6.80 5.10
C LEU A 16 0.72 5.82 6.19
N GLY A 17 1.89 5.23 6.00
CA GLY A 17 2.47 4.32 7.00
C GLY A 17 3.70 3.58 6.49
N SER A 18 4.27 2.72 7.33
CA SER A 18 5.22 1.69 6.90
C SER A 18 4.49 0.64 6.06
N HIS A 19 5.27 -0.25 5.44
CA HIS A 19 4.70 -1.39 4.73
C HIS A 19 3.85 -2.28 5.64
N GLU A 20 4.32 -2.64 6.84
CA GLU A 20 3.54 -3.47 7.77
C GLU A 20 2.28 -2.74 8.27
N GLU A 21 2.40 -1.45 8.57
CA GLU A 21 1.26 -0.62 9.01
C GLU A 21 0.16 -0.59 7.94
N LEU A 22 0.52 -0.43 6.67
CA LEU A 22 -0.46 -0.37 5.57
C LEU A 22 -1.04 -1.75 5.24
N LEU A 23 -0.23 -2.82 5.29
CA LEU A 23 -0.74 -4.17 5.12
C LEU A 23 -1.76 -4.55 6.19
N GLY A 24 -1.47 -4.21 7.46
CA GLY A 24 -2.37 -4.47 8.59
C GLY A 24 -3.69 -3.70 8.52
N GLN A 25 -3.71 -2.53 7.85
CA GLN A 25 -4.93 -1.76 7.62
C GLN A 25 -5.89 -2.41 6.62
N ASN A 26 -5.44 -3.40 5.83
CA ASN A 26 -6.22 -4.02 4.76
C ASN A 26 -6.88 -2.99 3.81
N GLY A 27 -6.15 -1.90 3.54
CA GLY A 27 -6.59 -0.78 2.71
C GLY A 27 -6.44 -1.04 1.20
N LYS A 28 -6.60 0.03 0.41
CA LYS A 28 -6.39 0.00 -1.03
C LYS A 28 -4.93 -0.31 -1.38
N TYR A 29 -3.99 0.16 -0.57
CA TYR A 29 -2.57 -0.19 -0.72
C TYR A 29 -2.38 -1.72 -0.71
N THR A 30 -2.98 -2.41 0.27
CA THR A 30 -2.89 -3.87 0.43
C THR A 30 -3.43 -4.61 -0.80
N GLY A 31 -4.58 -4.18 -1.32
CA GLY A 31 -5.17 -4.76 -2.53
C GLY A 31 -4.25 -4.64 -3.76
N LEU A 32 -3.67 -3.45 -3.98
CA LEU A 32 -2.73 -3.21 -5.07
C LEU A 32 -1.42 -3.99 -4.91
N TYR A 33 -0.92 -4.09 -3.67
CA TYR A 33 0.27 -4.86 -3.36
C TYR A 33 0.05 -6.35 -3.69
N HIS A 34 -1.05 -6.95 -3.23
CA HIS A 34 -1.36 -8.34 -3.55
C HIS A 34 -1.59 -8.59 -5.04
N LEU A 35 -2.21 -7.65 -5.75
CA LEU A 35 -2.40 -7.74 -7.20
C LEU A 35 -1.05 -7.80 -7.93
N GLN A 36 -0.08 -7.00 -7.51
CA GLN A 36 1.27 -7.02 -8.07
C GLN A 36 2.07 -8.25 -7.62
N ALA A 37 1.93 -8.67 -6.36
CA ALA A 37 2.61 -9.86 -5.83
C ALA A 37 2.20 -11.14 -6.58
N LYS A 38 0.93 -11.24 -7.01
CA LYS A 38 0.43 -12.36 -7.83
C LYS A 38 1.13 -12.50 -9.19
N ARG A 39 1.86 -11.50 -9.68
CA ARG A 39 2.63 -11.60 -10.94
C ARG A 39 4.01 -12.27 -10.77
N TYR A 40 4.44 -12.54 -9.55
CA TYR A 40 5.72 -13.20 -9.25
C TYR A 40 5.57 -14.70 -8.90
N LEU A 41 4.35 -15.23 -8.94
CA LEU A 41 4.02 -16.66 -8.80
C LEU A 41 3.56 -17.21 -10.15
#